data_AF-A0A656Y171-F1
#
_entry.id   AF-A0A656Y171-F1
#
_cell.length_a   1.000
_cell.length_b   1.000
_cell.length_c   1.000
_cell.angle_alpha   90.00
_cell.angle_beta   90.00
_cell.angle_gamma   90.00
#
_symmetry.space_group_name_H-M   'P 1'
#
loop_
_entity.id
_entity.type
_entity.pdbx_description
1 polymer ?
#
loop_
_entity_poly.entity_id
_entity_poly.type
_entity_poly.pdbx_seq_one_letter_code
_entity_poly.pdbx_strand_id
1 'polypeptide(L)'
;MTEVRQTLSLPASDAHEIVPGVRPLTAEETGHLDRARTHLRASGVDLADARAVGALLHTMRSRWAVGPAAGVPQATVMALGVGVGDLIVHRVPGARWALRTKGPAPTPTVVSASGTDAALPLADVAARWQTGCGPEWVAEYVAAAAAHLAADAGHEVPNPRRPSPNAFRTPADLPFPPSPAAQDIALGVLDQVLEAALTPGRAAVPFAVVDGGPAQDPAVRSFDGEADARAWVRGSGAARAAVAWFGQLPTAGSSEPAVLVEASDAGAPSLVVAHRYVAATAGDDGRARAVGGPLVLGQAAPLL
;
A
#
# COMPACT_ATOMS: atom_id res chain seq x y z
N MET A 1 -64.94 -27.09 -16.94
CA MET A 1 -64.05 -26.09 -17.55
C MET A 1 -62.91 -25.88 -16.58
N THR A 2 -61.72 -26.28 -17.02
CA THR A 2 -60.56 -26.62 -16.21
C THR A 2 -59.53 -25.51 -16.39
N GLU A 3 -59.27 -24.70 -15.36
CA GLU A 3 -58.15 -23.75 -15.39
C GLU A 3 -56.98 -24.30 -14.58
N VAL A 4 -55.99 -24.78 -15.33
CA VAL A 4 -54.67 -25.17 -14.88
C VAL A 4 -53.89 -23.89 -14.58
N ARG A 5 -53.62 -23.60 -13.30
CA ARG A 5 -52.64 -22.58 -12.91
C ARG A 5 -51.25 -23.09 -13.27
N GLN A 6 -50.63 -22.46 -14.27
CA GLN A 6 -49.21 -22.64 -14.58
C GLN A 6 -48.37 -22.08 -13.43
N THR A 7 -47.67 -22.97 -12.73
CA THR A 7 -46.52 -22.64 -11.89
C THR A 7 -45.35 -22.25 -12.80
N LEU A 8 -44.94 -20.98 -12.74
CA LEU A 8 -43.68 -20.52 -13.31
C LEU A 8 -42.52 -21.14 -12.53
N SER A 9 -41.87 -22.14 -13.14
CA SER A 9 -40.54 -22.59 -12.73
C SER A 9 -39.52 -21.51 -13.09
N LEU A 10 -39.04 -20.79 -12.08
CA LEU A 10 -37.80 -20.01 -12.19
C LEU A 10 -36.62 -21.00 -12.23
N PRO A 11 -35.69 -20.90 -13.20
CA PRO A 11 -34.46 -21.67 -13.13
C PRO A 11 -33.67 -21.26 -11.89
N ALA A 12 -33.09 -22.25 -11.20
CA ALA A 12 -32.18 -22.05 -10.11
C ALA A 12 -31.05 -21.14 -10.58
N SER A 13 -30.88 -20.01 -9.89
CA SER A 13 -29.74 -19.13 -10.05
C SER A 13 -28.48 -19.97 -9.83
N ASP A 14 -27.70 -20.15 -10.89
CA ASP A 14 -26.44 -20.87 -10.83
C ASP A 14 -25.59 -20.32 -9.69
N ALA A 15 -25.09 -21.22 -8.85
CA ALA A 15 -24.22 -20.89 -7.75
C ALA A 15 -22.90 -20.33 -8.32
N HIS A 16 -22.78 -19.01 -8.35
CA HIS A 16 -21.50 -18.38 -8.55
C HIS A 16 -20.66 -18.63 -7.29
N GLU A 17 -19.57 -19.37 -7.45
CA GLU A 17 -18.55 -19.50 -6.42
C GLU A 17 -17.98 -18.10 -6.17
N ILE A 18 -18.48 -17.47 -5.10
CA ILE A 18 -18.06 -16.15 -4.67
C ILE A 18 -16.68 -16.31 -4.01
N VAL A 19 -15.63 -15.79 -4.65
CA VAL A 19 -14.33 -15.63 -4.00
C VAL A 19 -14.55 -14.86 -2.68
N PRO A 20 -14.11 -15.38 -1.51
CA PRO A 20 -14.40 -14.75 -0.22
C PRO A 20 -13.96 -13.28 -0.18
N GLY A 21 -14.94 -12.37 -0.06
CA GLY A 21 -14.67 -10.93 0.11
C GLY A 21 -14.90 -10.04 -1.12
N VAL A 22 -15.45 -10.56 -2.21
CA VAL A 22 -15.89 -9.78 -3.38
C VAL A 22 -17.32 -10.17 -3.73
N ARG A 23 -18.21 -9.22 -4.04
CA ARG A 23 -19.57 -9.51 -4.54
C ARG A 23 -19.97 -8.59 -5.69
N PRO A 24 -20.95 -8.96 -6.53
CA PRO A 24 -21.56 -8.02 -7.47
C PRO A 24 -22.07 -6.76 -6.77
N LEU A 25 -22.07 -5.64 -7.50
CA LEU A 25 -22.69 -4.41 -7.03
C LEU A 25 -24.20 -4.56 -6.94
N THR A 26 -24.82 -3.94 -5.93
CA THR A 26 -26.27 -3.77 -5.88
C THR A 26 -26.71 -2.70 -6.90
N ALA A 27 -28.02 -2.63 -7.15
CA ALA A 27 -28.59 -1.57 -8.00
C ALA A 27 -28.31 -0.17 -7.44
N GLU A 28 -28.37 -0.01 -6.12
CA GLU A 28 -28.07 1.26 -5.45
C GLU A 28 -26.60 1.66 -5.62
N GLU A 29 -25.67 0.72 -5.45
CA GLU A 29 -24.23 0.93 -5.63
C GLU A 29 -23.89 1.26 -7.09
N THR A 30 -24.54 0.58 -8.04
CA THR A 30 -24.44 0.90 -9.47
C THR A 30 -24.93 2.32 -9.74
N GLY A 31 -26.06 2.71 -9.14
CA GLY A 31 -26.58 4.08 -9.24
C GLY A 31 -25.64 5.15 -8.67
N HIS A 32 -24.82 4.81 -7.67
CA HIS A 32 -23.77 5.71 -7.18
C HIS A 32 -22.65 5.88 -8.22
N LEU A 33 -22.21 4.80 -8.86
CA LEU A 33 -21.24 4.88 -9.96
C LEU A 33 -21.78 5.71 -11.14
N ASP A 34 -23.07 5.59 -11.47
CA ASP A 34 -23.67 6.35 -12.56
C ASP A 34 -23.75 7.86 -12.29
N ARG A 35 -23.98 8.25 -11.03
CA ARG A 35 -23.89 9.67 -10.63
C ARG A 35 -22.46 10.19 -10.77
N ALA A 36 -21.46 9.41 -10.37
CA ALA A 36 -20.05 9.73 -10.57
C ALA A 36 -19.69 9.88 -12.06
N ARG A 37 -20.15 8.97 -12.93
CA ARG A 37 -19.99 9.07 -14.39
C ARG A 37 -20.63 10.34 -14.94
N THR A 38 -21.84 10.66 -14.49
CA THR A 38 -22.55 11.88 -14.91
C THR A 38 -21.78 13.14 -14.52
N HIS A 39 -21.23 13.18 -13.31
CA HIS A 39 -20.37 14.27 -12.86
C HIS A 39 -19.11 14.41 -13.74
N LEU A 40 -18.44 13.31 -14.07
CA LEU A 40 -17.27 13.35 -14.97
C LEU A 40 -17.61 13.85 -16.37
N ARG A 41 -18.73 13.41 -16.96
CA ARG A 41 -19.13 13.84 -18.31
C ARG A 41 -19.36 15.35 -18.39
N ALA A 42 -19.77 15.99 -17.30
CA ALA A 42 -19.93 17.44 -17.24
C ALA A 42 -18.60 18.21 -17.42
N SER A 43 -17.44 17.55 -17.31
CA SER A 43 -16.14 18.16 -17.60
C SER A 43 -15.88 18.39 -19.10
N GLY A 44 -16.63 17.72 -20.00
CA GLY A 44 -16.41 17.76 -21.45
C GLY A 44 -15.19 16.97 -21.94
N VAL A 45 -14.49 16.26 -21.05
CA VAL A 45 -13.33 15.43 -21.39
C VAL A 45 -13.78 14.12 -22.03
N ASP A 46 -13.01 13.63 -23.01
CA ASP A 46 -13.20 12.29 -23.56
C ASP A 46 -12.82 11.24 -22.52
N LEU A 47 -13.84 10.61 -21.92
CA LEU A 47 -13.65 9.60 -20.87
C LEU A 47 -13.21 8.23 -21.41
N ALA A 48 -13.15 8.04 -22.74
CA ALA A 48 -12.58 6.85 -23.35
C ALA A 48 -11.05 6.96 -23.55
N ASP A 49 -10.48 8.15 -23.43
CA ASP A 49 -9.05 8.39 -23.52
C ASP A 49 -8.40 8.51 -22.13
N ALA A 50 -7.56 7.53 -21.79
CA ALA A 50 -6.83 7.51 -20.53
C ALA A 50 -5.92 8.73 -20.34
N ARG A 51 -5.34 9.29 -21.41
CA ARG A 51 -4.52 10.51 -21.31
C ARG A 51 -5.38 11.74 -21.00
N ALA A 52 -6.56 11.84 -21.61
CA ALA A 52 -7.49 12.94 -21.35
C ALA A 52 -7.99 12.92 -19.89
N VAL A 53 -8.31 11.74 -19.35
CA VAL A 53 -8.65 11.56 -17.93
C VAL A 53 -7.45 11.88 -17.02
N GLY A 54 -6.24 11.48 -17.40
CA GLY A 54 -5.01 11.81 -16.67
C GLY A 54 -4.72 13.31 -16.60
N ALA A 55 -4.88 14.02 -17.72
CA ALA A 55 -4.76 15.48 -17.77
C ALA A 55 -5.81 16.18 -16.92
N LEU A 56 -7.05 15.68 -16.89
CA LEU A 56 -8.12 16.19 -16.03
C LEU A 56 -7.78 16.03 -14.55
N LEU A 57 -7.37 14.83 -14.13
CA LEU A 57 -6.94 14.52 -12.77
C LEU A 57 -5.80 15.45 -12.34
N HIS A 58 -4.75 15.54 -13.16
CA HIS A 58 -3.60 16.38 -12.87
C HIS A 58 -4.00 17.86 -12.73
N THR A 59 -4.82 18.37 -13.65
CA THR A 59 -5.30 19.77 -13.61
C THR A 59 -6.10 20.06 -12.35
N MET A 60 -7.08 19.21 -12.02
CA MET A 60 -7.93 19.39 -10.84
C MET A 60 -7.12 19.31 -9.54
N ARG A 61 -6.21 18.33 -9.43
CA ARG A 61 -5.33 18.17 -8.27
C ARG A 61 -4.38 19.36 -8.13
N SER A 62 -3.75 19.81 -9.22
CA SER A 62 -2.83 20.96 -9.20
C SER A 62 -3.55 22.24 -8.76
N ARG A 63 -4.79 22.48 -9.22
CA ARG A 63 -5.61 23.61 -8.74
C ARG A 63 -5.95 23.51 -7.26
N TRP A 64 -6.30 22.31 -6.78
CA TRP A 64 -6.56 22.09 -5.36
C TRP A 64 -5.31 22.32 -4.52
N ALA A 65 -4.14 21.84 -4.95
CA ALA A 65 -2.89 21.94 -4.21
C ALA A 65 -2.38 23.38 -4.04
N VAL A 66 -2.68 24.28 -4.97
CA VAL A 66 -2.33 25.72 -4.88
C VAL A 66 -3.46 26.58 -4.31
N GLY A 67 -4.64 25.99 -4.10
CA GLY A 67 -5.81 26.68 -3.58
C GLY A 67 -5.70 26.97 -2.07
N PRO A 68 -6.67 27.70 -1.50
CA PRO A 68 -6.78 27.84 -0.05
C PRO A 68 -6.90 26.46 0.60
N ALA A 69 -6.39 26.33 1.83
CA ALA A 69 -6.45 25.09 2.59
C ALA A 69 -7.91 24.60 2.70
N ALA A 70 -8.25 23.62 1.89
CA ALA A 70 -9.57 23.02 1.79
C ALA A 70 -9.44 21.50 1.90
N GLY A 71 -10.45 20.87 2.48
CA GLY A 71 -10.52 19.41 2.53
C GLY A 71 -10.50 18.77 1.13
N VAL A 72 -10.18 17.49 1.06
CA VAL A 72 -10.17 16.73 -0.19
C VAL A 72 -11.59 16.69 -0.79
N PRO A 73 -11.77 17.07 -2.07
CA PRO A 73 -13.09 17.06 -2.71
C PRO A 73 -13.52 15.63 -3.06
N GLN A 74 -14.07 14.92 -2.06
CA GLN A 74 -14.37 13.48 -2.14
C GLN A 74 -15.21 13.08 -3.35
N ALA A 75 -16.23 13.87 -3.70
CA ALA A 75 -17.08 13.60 -4.87
C ALA A 75 -16.28 13.62 -6.19
N THR A 76 -15.36 14.56 -6.34
CA THR A 76 -14.49 14.66 -7.52
C THR A 76 -13.47 13.53 -7.57
N VAL A 77 -12.83 13.22 -6.45
CA VAL A 77 -11.88 12.09 -6.35
C VAL A 77 -12.56 10.76 -6.67
N MET A 78 -13.74 10.53 -6.10
CA MET A 78 -14.56 9.36 -6.41
C MET A 78 -14.92 9.30 -7.89
N ALA A 79 -15.38 10.42 -8.47
CA ALA A 79 -15.75 10.48 -9.87
C ALA A 79 -14.57 10.12 -10.79
N LEU A 80 -13.40 10.69 -10.55
CA LEU A 80 -12.16 10.36 -11.28
C LEU A 80 -11.79 8.88 -11.12
N GLY A 81 -11.89 8.32 -9.90
CA GLY A 81 -11.70 6.89 -9.64
C GLY A 81 -12.64 6.00 -10.46
N VAL A 82 -13.91 6.39 -10.61
CA VAL A 82 -14.87 5.67 -11.45
C VAL A 82 -14.49 5.76 -12.93
N GLY A 83 -14.09 6.93 -13.42
CA GLY A 83 -13.60 7.07 -14.80
C GLY A 83 -12.38 6.20 -15.11
N VAL A 84 -11.43 6.12 -14.18
CA VAL A 84 -10.25 5.24 -14.30
C VAL A 84 -10.68 3.77 -14.32
N GLY A 85 -11.61 3.35 -13.47
CA GLY A 85 -12.11 1.98 -13.48
C GLY A 85 -12.89 1.62 -14.75
N ASP A 86 -13.66 2.55 -15.31
CA ASP A 86 -14.36 2.34 -16.58
C ASP A 86 -13.38 2.15 -17.76
N LEU A 87 -12.25 2.87 -17.77
CA LEU A 87 -11.17 2.64 -18.74
C LEU A 87 -10.59 1.22 -18.65
N ILE A 88 -10.44 0.68 -17.42
CA ILE A 88 -9.97 -0.69 -17.21
C ILE A 88 -11.01 -1.70 -17.71
N VAL A 89 -12.29 -1.53 -17.33
CA VAL A 89 -13.39 -2.39 -17.78
C VAL A 89 -13.52 -2.39 -19.29
N HIS A 90 -13.35 -1.24 -19.94
CA HIS A 90 -13.38 -1.14 -21.41
C HIS A 90 -12.21 -1.89 -22.07
N ARG A 91 -11.04 -1.91 -21.43
CA ARG A 91 -9.81 -2.49 -21.99
C ARG A 91 -9.67 -4.00 -21.77
N VAL A 92 -10.30 -4.55 -20.74
CA VAL A 92 -10.15 -5.97 -20.35
C VAL A 92 -11.48 -6.72 -20.58
N PRO A 93 -11.56 -7.60 -21.59
CA PRO A 93 -12.75 -8.42 -21.81
C PRO A 93 -13.14 -9.24 -20.57
N GLY A 94 -14.40 -9.14 -20.16
CA GLY A 94 -14.94 -9.85 -19.00
C GLY A 94 -14.63 -9.22 -17.64
N ALA A 95 -13.79 -8.18 -17.59
CA ALA A 95 -13.64 -7.40 -16.37
C ALA A 95 -14.93 -6.66 -16.03
N ARG A 96 -15.22 -6.52 -14.73
CA ARG A 96 -16.45 -5.91 -14.25
C ARG A 96 -16.26 -5.18 -12.94
N TRP A 97 -17.13 -4.22 -12.67
CA TRP A 97 -17.22 -3.63 -11.35
C TRP A 97 -17.81 -4.62 -10.34
N ALA A 98 -17.24 -4.64 -9.15
CA ALA A 98 -17.69 -5.42 -8.01
C ALA A 98 -17.46 -4.62 -6.70
N LEU A 99 -18.03 -5.09 -5.60
CA LEU A 99 -17.75 -4.57 -4.28
C LEU A 99 -16.79 -5.51 -3.54
N ARG A 100 -15.64 -5.00 -3.13
CA ARG A 100 -14.76 -5.69 -2.18
C ARG A 100 -15.29 -5.43 -0.77
N THR A 101 -15.73 -6.47 -0.09
CA THR A 101 -16.27 -6.41 1.28
C THR A 101 -15.22 -6.71 2.35
N LYS A 102 -14.09 -7.31 1.97
CA LYS A 102 -12.97 -7.58 2.87
C LYS A 102 -12.08 -6.34 3.03
N GLY A 103 -12.29 -5.59 4.11
CA GLY A 103 -11.53 -4.39 4.48
C GLY A 103 -12.25 -3.57 5.55
N PRO A 104 -11.65 -2.46 6.04
CA PRO A 104 -12.29 -1.58 7.02
C PRO A 104 -13.55 -0.88 6.47
N ALA A 105 -13.63 -0.71 5.14
CA ALA A 105 -14.79 -0.18 4.44
C ALA A 105 -15.02 -0.92 3.10
N PRO A 106 -16.27 -1.28 2.76
CA PRO A 106 -16.59 -1.82 1.46
C PRO A 106 -16.23 -0.82 0.35
N THR A 107 -15.49 -1.28 -0.66
CA THR A 107 -14.94 -0.41 -1.70
C THR A 107 -15.23 -0.96 -3.09
N PRO A 108 -15.79 -0.16 -4.02
CA PRO A 108 -15.91 -0.55 -5.42
C PRO A 108 -14.54 -0.84 -6.05
N THR A 109 -14.47 -1.93 -6.79
CA THR A 109 -13.24 -2.44 -7.42
C THR A 109 -13.55 -2.99 -8.81
N VAL A 110 -12.56 -3.05 -9.69
CA VAL A 110 -12.68 -3.73 -10.98
C VAL A 110 -12.01 -5.08 -10.86
N VAL A 111 -12.76 -6.15 -11.11
CA VAL A 111 -12.26 -7.53 -10.99
C VAL A 111 -12.12 -8.18 -12.35
N SER A 112 -11.22 -9.17 -12.44
CA SER A 112 -11.05 -10.01 -13.62
C SER A 112 -12.33 -10.81 -13.93
N ALA A 113 -12.36 -11.47 -15.10
CA ALA A 113 -13.47 -12.36 -15.45
C ALA A 113 -13.69 -13.46 -14.40
N SER A 114 -12.60 -14.07 -13.92
CA SER A 114 -12.58 -15.08 -12.85
C SER A 114 -12.95 -14.52 -11.47
N GLY A 115 -12.76 -13.22 -11.23
CA GLY A 115 -13.04 -12.57 -9.94
C GLY A 115 -11.95 -12.78 -8.87
N THR A 116 -10.82 -13.36 -9.26
CA THR A 116 -9.64 -13.66 -8.42
C THR A 116 -8.73 -12.44 -8.25
N ASP A 117 -8.58 -11.66 -9.31
CA ASP A 117 -7.74 -10.46 -9.36
C ASP A 117 -8.59 -9.18 -9.33
N ALA A 118 -8.04 -8.11 -8.77
CA ALA A 118 -8.75 -6.87 -8.54
C ALA A 118 -7.84 -5.64 -8.68
N ALA A 119 -8.32 -4.62 -9.38
CA ALA A 119 -7.77 -3.27 -9.40
C ALA A 119 -8.62 -2.34 -8.51
N LEU A 120 -7.98 -1.41 -7.80
CA LEU A 120 -8.61 -0.54 -6.80
C LEU A 120 -8.57 0.94 -7.22
N PRO A 121 -9.17 1.30 -8.36
CA PRO A 121 -8.99 2.62 -8.97
C PRO A 121 -9.41 3.78 -8.06
N LEU A 122 -10.44 3.60 -7.23
CA LEU A 122 -10.88 4.62 -6.26
C LEU A 122 -9.81 4.89 -5.18
N ALA A 123 -9.23 3.83 -4.62
CA ALA A 123 -8.20 3.95 -3.59
C ALA A 123 -6.92 4.55 -4.18
N ASP A 124 -6.52 4.10 -5.37
CA ASP A 124 -5.29 4.55 -6.02
C ASP A 124 -5.39 6.02 -6.45
N VAL A 125 -6.53 6.44 -7.01
CA VAL A 125 -6.78 7.87 -7.32
C VAL A 125 -6.80 8.72 -6.06
N ALA A 126 -7.40 8.25 -4.96
CA ALA A 126 -7.39 8.99 -3.69
C ALA A 126 -5.96 9.15 -3.12
N ALA A 127 -5.15 8.10 -3.17
CA ALA A 127 -3.75 8.15 -2.75
C ALA A 127 -2.92 9.13 -3.62
N ARG A 128 -3.14 9.10 -4.94
CA ARG A 128 -2.47 10.02 -5.88
C ARG A 128 -2.95 11.45 -5.82
N TRP A 129 -4.19 11.68 -5.40
CA TRP A 129 -4.66 13.03 -5.12
C TRP A 129 -3.82 13.69 -4.02
N GLN A 130 -3.55 12.95 -2.94
CA GLN A 130 -2.78 13.42 -1.79
C GLN A 130 -1.29 13.54 -2.09
N THR A 131 -0.70 12.50 -2.69
CA THR A 131 0.76 12.42 -2.91
C THR A 131 1.22 13.13 -4.17
N GLY A 132 0.30 13.39 -5.12
CA GLY A 132 0.60 13.95 -6.42
C GLY A 132 0.77 12.90 -7.52
N CYS A 133 0.46 13.32 -8.74
CA CYS A 133 0.64 12.54 -9.97
C CYS A 133 0.89 13.47 -11.15
N GLY A 134 1.66 13.00 -12.12
CA GLY A 134 1.78 13.62 -13.44
C GLY A 134 0.60 13.25 -14.35
N PRO A 135 0.45 13.92 -15.50
CA PRO A 135 -0.65 13.69 -16.43
C PRO A 135 -0.65 12.28 -17.06
N GLU A 136 0.51 11.64 -17.20
CA GLU A 136 0.63 10.30 -17.81
C GLU A 136 0.23 9.15 -16.87
N TRP A 137 0.10 9.42 -15.56
CA TRP A 137 -0.09 8.37 -14.55
C TRP A 137 -1.31 7.49 -14.83
N VAL A 138 -2.44 8.07 -15.29
CA VAL A 138 -3.65 7.30 -15.57
C VAL A 138 -3.44 6.31 -16.72
N ALA A 139 -2.74 6.70 -17.78
CA ALA A 139 -2.47 5.82 -18.92
C ALA A 139 -1.56 4.64 -18.51
N GLU A 140 -0.51 4.92 -17.74
CA GLU A 140 0.41 3.91 -17.18
C GLU A 140 -0.33 2.95 -16.23
N TYR A 141 -1.14 3.51 -15.33
CA TYR A 141 -1.94 2.73 -14.38
C TYR A 141 -2.95 1.82 -15.08
N VAL A 142 -3.73 2.35 -16.03
CA VAL A 142 -4.72 1.56 -16.78
C VAL A 142 -4.04 0.45 -17.57
N ALA A 143 -2.88 0.71 -18.18
CA ALA A 143 -2.12 -0.33 -18.88
C ALA A 143 -1.64 -1.44 -17.93
N ALA A 144 -1.07 -1.09 -16.78
CA ALA A 144 -0.60 -2.04 -15.79
C ALA A 144 -1.76 -2.85 -15.17
N ALA A 145 -2.86 -2.19 -14.80
CA ALA A 145 -4.05 -2.84 -14.26
C ALA A 145 -4.69 -3.78 -15.30
N ALA A 146 -4.77 -3.36 -16.56
CA ALA A 146 -5.29 -4.21 -17.62
C ALA A 146 -4.44 -5.46 -17.85
N ALA A 147 -3.10 -5.32 -17.85
CA ALA A 147 -2.20 -6.46 -17.94
C ALA A 147 -2.36 -7.42 -16.76
N HIS A 148 -2.50 -6.89 -15.54
CA HIS A 148 -2.74 -7.69 -14.34
C HIS A 148 -4.04 -8.50 -14.44
N LEU A 149 -5.15 -7.87 -14.81
CA LEU A 149 -6.46 -8.53 -14.89
C LEU A 149 -6.59 -9.49 -16.08
N ALA A 150 -5.79 -9.32 -17.13
CA ALA A 150 -5.81 -10.18 -18.32
C ALA A 150 -4.97 -11.46 -18.16
N ALA A 151 -4.01 -11.48 -17.21
CA ALA A 151 -3.09 -12.60 -17.02
C ALA A 151 -3.79 -13.92 -16.66
N ASP A 152 -4.99 -13.84 -16.07
CA ASP A 152 -5.73 -14.99 -15.53
C ASP A 152 -6.63 -15.70 -16.57
N ALA A 153 -6.71 -15.19 -17.80
CA ALA A 153 -7.70 -15.64 -18.79
C ALA A 153 -7.31 -16.90 -19.59
N GLY A 154 -6.11 -17.47 -19.44
CA GLY A 154 -5.75 -18.58 -20.33
C GLY A 154 -4.41 -19.26 -20.16
N HIS A 155 -3.75 -19.17 -19.00
CA HIS A 155 -2.63 -20.05 -18.72
C HIS A 155 -2.88 -20.78 -17.40
N GLU A 156 -3.12 -22.08 -17.50
CA GLU A 156 -2.65 -23.01 -16.47
C GLU A 156 -1.12 -22.92 -16.49
N VAL A 157 -0.57 -21.85 -15.91
CA VAL A 157 0.87 -21.69 -15.75
C VAL A 157 1.30 -22.82 -14.82
N PRO A 158 2.29 -23.67 -15.17
CA PRO A 158 2.90 -24.59 -14.23
C PRO A 158 3.33 -23.77 -13.04
N ASN A 159 2.60 -23.92 -11.92
CA ASN A 159 2.63 -23.07 -10.74
C ASN A 159 4.06 -22.52 -10.53
N PRO A 160 4.37 -21.29 -11.01
CA PRO A 160 5.66 -20.70 -10.75
C PRO A 160 5.70 -20.65 -9.24
N ARG A 161 6.67 -21.33 -8.61
CA ARG A 161 6.84 -21.25 -7.17
C ARG A 161 6.74 -19.78 -6.81
N ARG A 162 5.61 -19.38 -6.20
CA ARG A 162 5.42 -18.00 -5.76
C ARG A 162 6.69 -17.68 -4.99
N PRO A 163 7.44 -16.63 -5.34
CA PRO A 163 8.48 -16.14 -4.46
C PRO A 163 7.78 -15.95 -3.12
N SER A 164 8.20 -16.71 -2.10
CA SER A 164 7.67 -16.52 -0.76
C SER A 164 7.76 -15.02 -0.45
N PRO A 165 6.74 -14.38 0.14
CA PRO A 165 6.71 -12.93 0.43
C PRO A 165 7.89 -12.37 1.27
N ASN A 166 8.91 -13.18 1.57
CA ASN A 166 10.11 -12.84 2.33
C ASN A 166 11.35 -12.75 1.42
N ALA A 167 11.22 -12.23 0.19
CA ALA A 167 12.19 -12.48 -0.88
C ALA A 167 13.50 -11.67 -0.81
N PHE A 168 13.61 -10.63 0.02
CA PHE A 168 14.90 -9.96 0.22
C PHE A 168 15.69 -10.71 1.29
N ARG A 169 16.64 -11.54 0.84
CA ARG A 169 17.56 -12.24 1.76
C ARG A 169 18.70 -11.35 2.17
N THR A 170 19.11 -10.44 1.29
CA THR A 170 20.23 -9.53 1.51
C THR A 170 19.91 -8.13 0.99
N PRO A 171 20.57 -7.07 1.50
CA PRO A 171 20.42 -5.72 0.96
C PRO A 171 20.75 -5.61 -0.53
N ALA A 172 21.62 -6.49 -1.07
CA ALA A 172 21.98 -6.53 -2.48
C ALA A 172 20.84 -7.00 -3.39
N ASP A 173 19.83 -7.67 -2.85
CA ASP A 173 18.65 -8.15 -3.60
C ASP A 173 17.60 -7.04 -3.83
N LEU A 174 17.80 -5.85 -3.25
CA LEU A 174 16.86 -4.73 -3.36
C LEU A 174 16.96 -4.05 -4.75
N PRO A 175 15.86 -3.47 -5.27
CA PRO A 175 15.86 -2.74 -6.54
C PRO A 175 16.93 -1.64 -6.62
N PHE A 176 17.19 -0.96 -5.50
CA PHE A 176 18.22 0.06 -5.36
C PHE A 176 19.11 -0.28 -4.15
N PRO A 177 20.16 -1.10 -4.31
CA PRO A 177 20.96 -1.54 -3.17
C PRO A 177 21.49 -0.36 -2.32
N PRO A 178 21.28 -0.35 -1.00
CA PRO A 178 21.74 0.72 -0.13
C PRO A 178 23.27 0.75 -0.07
N SER A 179 23.86 1.92 0.16
CA SER A 179 25.31 2.03 0.33
C SER A 179 25.79 1.21 1.54
N PRO A 180 27.06 0.77 1.57
CA PRO A 180 27.62 0.09 2.75
C PRO A 180 27.45 0.92 4.03
N ALA A 181 27.64 2.24 3.96
CA ALA A 181 27.50 3.13 5.11
C ALA A 181 26.03 3.21 5.62
N ALA A 182 25.05 3.19 4.72
CA ALA A 182 23.63 3.11 5.09
C ALA A 182 23.27 1.74 5.70
N GLN A 183 23.92 0.66 5.27
CA GLN A 183 23.76 -0.66 5.88
C GLN A 183 24.39 -0.71 7.28
N ASP A 184 25.59 -0.13 7.45
CA ASP A 184 26.31 -0.10 8.72
C ASP A 184 25.53 0.69 9.78
N ILE A 185 24.99 1.87 9.44
CA ILE A 185 24.15 2.64 10.37
C ILE A 185 22.85 1.90 10.69
N ALA A 186 22.23 1.22 9.71
CA ALA A 186 21.01 0.44 9.94
C ALA A 186 21.24 -0.68 10.96
N LEU A 187 22.33 -1.45 10.80
CA LEU A 187 22.68 -2.55 11.70
C LEU A 187 23.10 -2.05 13.09
N GLY A 188 23.92 -1.00 13.16
CA GLY A 188 24.33 -0.42 14.44
C GLY A 188 23.15 0.15 15.24
N VAL A 189 22.16 0.75 14.55
CA VAL A 189 20.93 1.23 15.19
C VAL A 189 19.99 0.08 15.55
N LEU A 190 19.94 -0.98 14.73
CA LEU A 190 19.14 -2.18 15.00
C LEU A 190 19.61 -2.88 16.29
N ASP A 191 20.92 -3.00 16.48
CA ASP A 191 21.50 -3.57 17.69
C ASP A 191 21.16 -2.74 18.94
N GLN A 192 21.24 -1.40 18.84
CA GLN A 192 20.89 -0.49 19.93
C GLN A 192 19.41 -0.57 20.33
N VAL A 193 18.49 -0.58 19.35
CA VAL A 193 17.05 -0.67 19.64
C VAL A 193 16.69 -2.06 20.17
N LEU A 194 17.34 -3.11 19.69
CA LEU A 194 17.15 -4.46 20.20
C LEU A 194 17.63 -4.58 21.64
N GLU A 195 18.82 -4.07 21.97
CA GLU A 195 19.32 -4.04 23.35
C GLU A 195 18.34 -3.29 24.27
N ALA A 196 17.81 -2.16 23.81
CA ALA A 196 16.78 -1.42 24.55
C ALA A 196 15.50 -2.26 24.75
N ALA A 197 15.06 -3.00 23.73
CA ALA A 197 13.88 -3.88 23.79
C ALA A 197 14.05 -5.03 24.80
N LEU A 198 15.28 -5.52 24.95
CA LEU A 198 15.63 -6.64 25.82
C LEU A 198 15.93 -6.21 27.25
N THR A 199 16.13 -4.92 27.50
CA THR A 199 16.43 -4.36 28.83
C THR A 199 15.15 -4.19 29.65
N PRO A 200 14.97 -4.93 30.77
CA PRO A 200 13.77 -4.80 31.59
C PRO A 200 13.60 -3.40 32.16
N GLY A 201 12.38 -2.85 32.10
CA GLY A 201 12.04 -1.54 32.67
C GLY A 201 12.47 -0.34 31.84
N ARG A 202 13.14 -0.53 30.69
CA ARG A 202 13.43 0.56 29.76
C ARG A 202 12.20 0.85 28.90
N ALA A 203 11.84 2.13 28.79
CA ALA A 203 10.74 2.55 27.93
C ALA A 203 11.10 2.32 26.46
N ALA A 204 10.22 1.63 25.73
CA ALA A 204 10.32 1.38 24.31
C ALA A 204 9.90 2.63 23.52
N VAL A 205 10.80 3.61 23.43
CA VAL A 205 10.56 4.87 22.71
C VAL A 205 11.32 4.90 21.38
N PRO A 206 10.71 5.39 20.28
CA PRO A 206 11.42 5.64 19.05
C PRO A 206 12.62 6.55 19.24
N PHE A 207 13.66 6.34 18.44
CA PHE A 207 14.81 7.24 18.38
C PHE A 207 15.36 7.32 16.97
N ALA A 208 16.15 8.36 16.71
CA ALA A 208 16.82 8.54 15.44
C ALA A 208 18.30 8.82 15.65
N VAL A 209 19.08 8.44 14.65
CA VAL A 209 20.52 8.70 14.54
C VAL A 209 20.76 9.43 13.23
N VAL A 210 21.50 10.52 13.27
CA VAL A 210 21.98 11.22 12.07
C VAL A 210 23.50 11.21 12.06
N ASP A 211 24.06 10.94 10.88
CA ASP A 211 25.50 10.93 10.63
C ASP A 211 25.81 12.04 9.61
N GLY A 212 26.47 13.10 10.11
CA GLY A 212 26.88 14.26 9.34
C GLY A 212 28.11 14.04 8.45
N GLY A 213 28.70 12.84 8.49
CA GLY A 213 29.91 12.50 7.74
C GLY A 213 31.16 12.39 8.63
N PRO A 214 32.35 12.16 8.04
CA PRO A 214 33.55 11.70 8.75
C PRO A 214 34.13 12.68 9.78
N ALA A 215 33.66 13.92 9.81
CA ALA A 215 34.12 14.96 10.73
C ALA A 215 33.11 15.32 11.83
N GLN A 216 31.93 14.70 11.84
CA GLN A 216 30.88 14.96 12.81
C GLN A 216 30.51 13.69 13.55
N ASP A 217 30.45 13.77 14.88
CA ASP A 217 29.97 12.66 15.68
C ASP A 217 28.49 12.39 15.38
N PRO A 218 28.06 11.10 15.31
CA PRO A 218 26.66 10.77 15.14
C PRO A 218 25.80 11.36 16.27
N ALA A 219 24.73 12.06 15.92
CA ALA A 219 23.79 12.60 16.90
C ALA A 219 22.61 11.64 17.09
N VAL A 220 22.33 11.29 18.34
CA VAL A 220 21.23 10.39 18.73
C VAL A 220 20.17 11.17 19.50
N ARG A 221 18.88 10.97 19.15
CA ARG A 221 17.76 11.62 19.84
C ARG A 221 16.56 10.70 19.96
N SER A 222 15.92 10.67 21.14
CA SER A 222 14.67 9.94 21.40
C SER A 222 13.44 10.82 21.19
N PHE A 223 12.31 10.19 20.84
CA PHE A 223 11.06 10.84 20.49
C PHE A 223 9.85 10.09 21.06
N ASP A 224 8.73 10.77 21.21
CA ASP A 224 7.46 10.17 21.63
C ASP A 224 6.80 9.36 20.50
N GLY A 225 7.16 9.64 19.25
CA GLY A 225 6.61 8.99 18.07
C GLY A 225 7.56 8.91 16.87
N GLU A 226 7.33 7.91 16.02
CA GLU A 226 8.07 7.66 14.77
C GLU A 226 7.98 8.85 13.80
N ALA A 227 6.82 9.53 13.75
CA ALA A 227 6.61 10.67 12.86
C ALA A 227 7.53 11.85 13.21
N ASP A 228 7.73 12.13 14.50
CA ASP A 228 8.59 13.21 14.99
C ASP A 228 10.07 12.89 14.75
N ALA A 229 10.45 11.62 14.95
CA ALA A 229 11.78 11.13 14.65
C ALA A 229 12.13 11.33 13.17
N ARG A 230 11.22 10.93 12.26
CA ARG A 230 11.39 11.16 10.81
C ARG A 230 11.43 12.65 10.44
N ALA A 231 10.60 13.48 11.07
CA ALA A 231 10.59 14.91 10.82
C ALA A 231 11.92 15.57 11.22
N TRP A 232 12.49 15.19 12.36
CA TRP A 232 13.80 15.66 12.81
C TRP A 232 14.92 15.24 11.87
N VAL A 233 14.93 13.97 11.42
CA VAL A 233 15.90 13.47 10.46
C VAL A 233 15.87 14.28 9.16
N ARG A 234 14.70 14.50 8.56
CA ARG A 234 14.57 15.31 7.33
C ARG A 234 15.07 16.74 7.49
N GLY A 235 14.91 17.32 8.69
CA GLY A 235 15.38 18.67 9.00
C GLY A 235 16.88 18.77 9.33
N SER A 236 17.59 17.65 9.43
CA SER A 236 18.98 17.62 9.92
C SER A 236 20.03 18.07 8.90
N GLY A 237 19.75 17.90 7.61
CA GLY A 237 20.74 18.11 6.54
C GLY A 237 21.90 17.09 6.58
N ALA A 238 21.76 15.99 7.32
CA ALA A 238 22.78 14.96 7.44
C ALA A 238 22.99 14.19 6.13
N ALA A 239 24.17 13.58 5.97
CA ALA A 239 24.46 12.73 4.82
C ALA A 239 23.71 11.40 4.90
N ARG A 240 23.52 10.89 6.12
CA ARG A 240 22.87 9.61 6.43
C ARG A 240 22.06 9.71 7.69
N ALA A 241 21.02 8.90 7.78
CA ALA A 241 20.23 8.80 8.99
C ALA A 241 19.55 7.44 9.12
N ALA A 242 19.16 7.13 10.35
CA ALA A 242 18.34 5.99 10.68
C ALA A 242 17.27 6.37 11.72
N VAL A 243 16.07 5.82 11.59
CA VAL A 243 14.99 5.91 12.57
C VAL A 243 14.66 4.50 13.04
N ALA A 244 14.59 4.31 14.36
CA ALA A 244 14.23 3.05 14.99
C ALA A 244 12.92 3.17 15.75
N TRP A 245 12.09 2.12 15.68
CA TRP A 245 10.84 2.03 16.43
C TRP A 245 10.47 0.59 16.76
N PHE A 246 9.47 0.43 17.63
CA PHE A 246 8.95 -0.85 18.06
C PHE A 246 7.65 -1.13 17.32
N GLY A 247 7.48 -2.36 16.81
CA GLY A 247 6.31 -2.75 16.05
C GLY A 247 6.08 -4.25 16.11
N GLN A 248 5.36 -4.77 15.13
CA GLN A 248 5.10 -6.19 15.00
C GLN A 248 5.31 -6.65 13.56
N LEU A 249 5.82 -7.87 13.40
CA LEU A 249 5.95 -8.53 12.10
C LEU A 249 4.87 -9.60 11.94
N PRO A 250 4.25 -9.73 10.76
CA PRO A 250 3.30 -10.80 10.51
C PRO A 250 4.01 -12.15 10.45
N THR A 251 3.42 -13.15 11.09
CA THR A 251 3.79 -14.56 11.01
C THR A 251 2.57 -15.41 10.64
N ALA A 252 2.77 -16.69 10.32
CA ALA A 252 1.70 -17.60 9.93
C ALA A 252 0.69 -17.77 11.08
N GLY A 253 -0.34 -16.91 11.11
CA GLY A 253 -1.43 -16.95 12.08
C GLY A 253 -1.29 -15.99 13.28
N SER A 254 -0.22 -15.20 13.38
CA SER A 254 -0.06 -14.22 14.47
C SER A 254 0.81 -13.02 14.06
N SER A 255 1.03 -12.10 14.99
CA SER A 255 1.99 -11.01 14.84
C SER A 255 2.98 -11.04 16.00
N GLU A 256 4.27 -11.06 15.68
CA GLU A 256 5.36 -11.16 16.67
C GLU A 256 5.98 -9.79 16.92
N PRO A 257 6.32 -9.45 18.19
CA PRO A 257 7.05 -8.22 18.49
C PRO A 257 8.37 -8.15 17.73
N ALA A 258 8.66 -6.96 17.20
CA ALA A 258 9.89 -6.70 16.48
C ALA A 258 10.34 -5.26 16.72
N VAL A 259 11.65 -5.05 16.62
CA VAL A 259 12.23 -3.73 16.42
C VAL A 259 12.44 -3.53 14.92
N LEU A 260 12.20 -2.31 14.45
CA LEU A 260 12.32 -1.92 13.05
C LEU A 260 13.26 -0.74 12.95
N VAL A 261 14.04 -0.71 11.87
CA VAL A 261 14.93 0.40 11.52
C VAL A 261 14.75 0.73 10.05
N GLU A 262 14.57 2.02 9.77
CA GLU A 262 14.61 2.61 8.44
C GLU A 262 15.87 3.48 8.35
N ALA A 263 16.72 3.25 7.35
CA ALA A 263 17.95 4.01 7.16
C ALA A 263 18.15 4.40 5.69
N SER A 264 18.64 5.61 5.42
CA SER A 264 18.96 6.05 4.06
C SER A 264 20.16 6.98 4.01
N ASP A 265 20.82 7.01 2.86
CA ASP A 265 21.61 8.16 2.43
C ASP A 265 20.67 9.30 1.97
N ALA A 266 21.19 10.53 1.93
CA ALA A 266 20.44 11.69 1.43
C ALA A 266 19.94 11.48 0.00
N GLY A 267 18.62 11.60 -0.21
CA GLY A 267 17.96 11.43 -1.51
C GLY A 267 17.89 10.00 -2.05
N ALA A 268 18.44 9.01 -1.35
CA ALA A 268 18.38 7.60 -1.75
C ALA A 268 17.18 6.89 -1.09
N PRO A 269 16.56 5.87 -1.73
CA PRO A 269 15.52 5.06 -1.09
C PRO A 269 16.01 4.41 0.22
N SER A 270 15.18 4.40 1.25
CA SER A 270 15.54 3.85 2.55
C SER A 270 15.60 2.32 2.53
N LEU A 271 16.56 1.74 3.23
CA LEU A 271 16.59 0.34 3.65
C LEU A 271 15.69 0.16 4.89
N VAL A 272 14.79 -0.82 4.87
CA VAL A 272 14.00 -1.20 6.05
C VAL A 272 14.43 -2.58 6.54
N VAL A 273 14.93 -2.65 7.77
CA VAL A 273 15.31 -3.90 8.45
C VAL A 273 14.54 -4.07 9.75
N ALA A 274 14.40 -5.31 10.21
CA ALA A 274 13.77 -5.61 11.48
C ALA A 274 14.38 -6.82 12.18
N HIS A 275 14.22 -6.89 13.50
CA HIS A 275 14.62 -8.05 14.31
C HIS A 275 13.51 -8.39 15.31
N ARG A 276 13.08 -9.65 15.28
CA ARG A 276 12.09 -10.17 16.21
C ARG A 276 12.69 -10.40 17.58
N TYR A 277 11.86 -10.25 18.61
CA TYR A 277 12.25 -10.57 19.98
C TYR A 277 11.05 -11.10 20.77
N VAL A 278 11.35 -11.86 21.83
CA VAL A 278 10.39 -12.23 22.85
C VAL A 278 10.64 -11.33 24.05
N ALA A 279 9.63 -10.56 24.44
CA ALA A 279 9.67 -9.77 25.66
C ALA A 279 9.59 -10.68 26.89
N ALA A 280 10.20 -10.26 28.01
CA ALA A 280 10.02 -10.95 29.27
C ALA A 280 8.56 -10.83 29.73
N THR A 281 7.87 -11.96 29.93
CA THR A 281 6.53 -11.99 30.47
C THR A 281 6.59 -11.95 32.00
N ALA A 282 5.82 -11.04 32.62
CA ALA A 282 5.74 -10.96 34.06
C ALA A 282 5.22 -12.29 34.65
N GLY A 283 6.07 -13.01 35.37
CA GLY A 283 5.73 -14.27 36.04
C GLY A 283 6.24 -15.54 35.36
N ASP A 284 6.89 -15.44 34.21
CA ASP A 284 7.64 -16.56 33.62
C ASP A 284 9.14 -16.32 33.83
N ASP A 285 9.92 -17.38 34.05
CA ASP A 285 11.39 -17.30 34.13
C ASP A 285 12.03 -16.95 32.76
N GLY A 286 11.19 -16.73 31.74
CA GLY A 286 11.54 -16.31 30.40
C GLY A 286 12.24 -14.96 30.38
N ARG A 287 13.57 -15.00 30.19
CA ARG A 287 14.36 -13.80 29.87
C ARG A 287 14.00 -13.29 28.48
N ALA A 288 13.92 -11.97 28.33
CA ALA A 288 13.78 -11.35 27.03
C ALA A 288 14.94 -11.78 26.13
N ARG A 289 14.65 -12.16 24.88
CA ARG A 289 15.68 -12.59 23.93
C ARG A 289 15.32 -12.31 22.48
N ALA A 290 16.34 -12.08 21.66
CA ALA A 290 16.20 -12.00 20.22
C ALA A 290 15.76 -13.35 19.62
N VAL A 291 14.99 -13.31 18.53
CA VAL A 291 14.53 -14.48 17.79
C VAL A 291 15.00 -14.40 16.34
N GLY A 292 15.81 -15.37 15.94
CA GLY A 292 16.39 -15.40 14.59
C GLY A 292 17.44 -14.31 14.37
N GLY A 293 17.74 -14.02 13.11
CA GLY A 293 18.60 -12.91 12.70
C GLY A 293 17.81 -11.72 12.13
N PRO A 294 18.51 -10.61 11.81
CA PRO A 294 17.92 -9.47 11.12
C PRO A 294 17.24 -9.87 9.80
N LEU A 295 16.12 -9.22 9.50
CA LEU A 295 15.32 -9.43 8.30
C LEU A 295 15.29 -8.14 7.48
N VAL A 296 15.58 -8.25 6.18
CA VAL A 296 15.38 -7.14 5.23
C VAL A 296 13.93 -7.15 4.77
N LEU A 297 13.19 -6.08 5.07
CA LEU A 297 11.77 -5.97 4.73
C LEU A 297 11.53 -5.35 3.36
N GLY A 298 12.47 -4.55 2.87
CA GLY A 298 12.39 -3.92 1.55
C GLY A 298 12.94 -2.50 1.55
N GLN A 299 12.34 -1.66 0.71
CA GLN A 299 12.70 -0.24 0.58
C GLN A 299 11.50 0.69 0.78
N ALA A 300 11.78 1.89 1.27
CA ALA A 300 10.81 2.98 1.39
C ALA A 300 11.28 4.22 0.61
N ALA A 301 10.45 5.28 0.62
CA ALA A 301 10.86 6.58 0.10
C ALA A 301 12.07 7.12 0.89
N PRO A 302 12.90 8.01 0.30
CA PRO A 302 14.04 8.59 1.00
C PRO A 302 13.66 9.17 2.38
N LEU A 303 14.47 8.82 3.37
CA LEU A 303 14.29 9.30 4.75
C LEU A 303 14.81 10.74 4.92
N LEU A 304 15.85 11.11 4.14
CA LEU A 304 16.53 12.40 4.09
C LEU A 304 16.21 13.15 2.79
#